data_AF-A0A364WQH1-F1
#
_entry.id   AF-A0A364WQH1-F1
#
_cell.length_a   1.000
_cell.length_b   1.000
_cell.length_c   1.000
_cell.angle_alpha   90.00
_cell.angle_beta   90.00
_cell.angle_gamma   90.00
#
_symmetry.space_group_name_H-M   'P 1'
#
loop_
_entity.id
_entity.type
_entity.pdbx_description
1 polymer ?
#
loop_
_entity_poly.entity_id
_entity_poly.type
_entity_poly.pdbx_seq_one_letter_code
_entity_poly.pdbx_strand_id
1 'polypeptide(L)'
;MENQTLAGTLVLVQPDMENDPDAKRGHIGVLTLTFSEKENYVKFPEGGESYFPAEQVMMLKDKQAVFNDLTNNGSSMPLDDFKAMYKIMLLQDRGTSQALYSALAIANDNPGIQERVLEPIIPTQKQELSKTYSR
;
A
#
# COMPACT_ATOMS: atom_id res chain seq x y z
N MET A 1 22.03 -6.79 -0.91
CA MET A 1 20.56 -6.92 -1.05
C MET A 1 20.05 -5.54 -1.36
N GLU A 2 19.39 -5.40 -2.49
CA GLU A 2 19.14 -4.13 -3.19
C GLU A 2 18.36 -3.16 -2.31
N ASN A 3 18.86 -1.92 -2.23
CA ASN A 3 18.10 -0.79 -1.72
C ASN A 3 16.92 -0.58 -2.68
N GLN A 4 15.77 -1.19 -2.40
CA GLN A 4 14.57 -0.93 -3.18
C GLN A 4 14.12 0.49 -2.88
N THR A 5 14.41 1.41 -3.80
CA THR A 5 13.87 2.75 -3.77
C THR A 5 12.37 2.62 -4.03
N LEU A 6 11.55 2.83 -3.01
CA LEU A 6 10.08 2.76 -3.10
C LEU A 6 9.49 3.96 -3.86
N ALA A 7 10.29 4.97 -4.17
CA ALA A 7 9.88 6.10 -5.00
C ALA A 7 9.36 5.64 -6.36
N GLY A 8 8.22 6.20 -6.78
CA GLY A 8 7.49 5.78 -7.98
C GLY A 8 6.40 4.74 -7.71
N THR A 9 6.28 4.22 -6.48
CA THR A 9 5.23 3.27 -6.10
C THR A 9 3.88 3.97 -5.99
N LEU A 10 2.85 3.34 -6.54
CA LEU A 10 1.46 3.77 -6.34
C LEU A 10 1.02 3.38 -4.93
N VAL A 11 0.46 4.34 -4.21
CA VAL A 11 0.04 4.18 -2.81
C VAL A 11 -1.39 4.70 -2.63
N LEU A 12 -2.11 4.09 -1.70
CA LEU A 12 -3.40 4.54 -1.22
C LEU A 12 -3.20 5.26 0.11
N VAL A 13 -3.68 6.50 0.21
CA VAL A 13 -3.68 7.23 1.49
C VAL A 13 -4.99 6.95 2.23
N GLN A 14 -4.88 6.41 3.44
CA GLN A 14 -5.99 6.25 4.37
C GLN A 14 -6.19 7.55 5.17
N PRO A 15 -7.45 7.95 5.46
CA PRO A 15 -7.72 9.14 6.25
C PRO A 15 -7.23 8.96 7.69
N ASP A 16 -6.82 10.07 8.30
CA ASP A 16 -6.63 10.14 9.75
C ASP A 16 -8.01 10.21 10.41
N MET A 17 -8.53 9.05 10.85
CA MET A 17 -9.84 8.95 11.50
C MET A 17 -9.95 9.79 12.78
N GLU A 18 -8.83 10.16 13.41
CA GLU A 18 -8.81 10.91 14.67
C GLU A 18 -8.81 12.43 14.45
N ASN A 19 -8.10 12.91 13.42
CA ASN A 19 -7.92 14.34 13.18
C ASN A 19 -8.65 14.88 11.94
N ASP A 20 -8.89 14.06 10.93
CA ASP A 20 -9.51 14.50 9.67
C ASP A 20 -10.24 13.35 8.95
N PRO A 21 -11.46 13.01 9.37
CA PRO A 21 -12.20 11.88 8.82
C PRO A 21 -12.59 12.05 7.34
N ASP A 22 -12.56 13.29 6.83
CA ASP A 22 -13.04 13.66 5.49
C ASP A 22 -11.93 14.16 4.54
N ALA A 23 -10.80 14.67 5.03
CA ALA A 23 -9.71 15.04 4.13
C ALA A 23 -8.97 13.82 3.61
N LYS A 24 -9.04 13.65 2.29
CA LYS A 24 -8.22 12.70 1.52
C LYS A 24 -8.50 11.22 1.80
N ARG A 25 -9.72 10.86 2.22
CA ARG A 25 -10.21 9.48 2.10
C ARG A 25 -9.93 8.95 0.69
N GLY A 26 -9.15 7.89 0.59
CA GLY A 26 -9.08 7.05 -0.61
C GLY A 26 -8.38 7.65 -1.82
N HIS A 27 -7.45 8.60 -1.64
CA HIS A 27 -6.72 9.17 -2.76
C HIS A 27 -5.50 8.30 -3.09
N ILE A 28 -5.43 7.89 -4.35
CA ILE A 28 -4.30 7.13 -4.89
C ILE A 28 -3.29 8.11 -5.44
N GLY A 29 -2.06 8.02 -4.94
CA GLY A 29 -0.96 8.89 -5.36
C GLY A 29 0.28 8.09 -5.71
N VAL A 30 1.31 8.80 -6.10
CA VAL A 30 2.65 8.25 -6.32
C VAL A 30 3.55 8.72 -5.20
N LEU A 31 4.22 7.78 -4.56
CA LEU A 31 5.22 8.07 -3.56
C LEU A 31 6.46 8.68 -4.22
N THR A 32 6.83 9.90 -3.82
CA THR A 32 7.97 10.62 -4.41
C THR A 32 9.24 10.48 -3.57
N LEU A 33 9.10 10.49 -2.25
CA LEU A 33 10.19 10.37 -1.29
C LEU A 33 9.76 9.51 -0.09
N THR A 34 10.57 8.51 0.23
CA THR A 34 10.49 7.74 1.48
C THR A 34 11.60 8.16 2.42
N PHE A 35 11.25 8.70 3.57
CA PHE A 35 12.26 9.18 4.53
C PHE A 35 12.18 8.45 5.87
N SER A 36 10.98 8.30 6.45
CA SER A 36 10.80 7.72 7.79
C SER A 36 9.32 7.46 8.12
N GLU A 37 9.02 7.01 9.34
CA GLU A 37 7.66 6.92 9.89
C GLU A 37 6.89 8.26 9.87
N LYS A 38 7.61 9.39 9.78
CA LYS A 38 7.02 10.74 9.88
C LYS A 38 6.90 11.49 8.56
N GLU A 39 7.67 11.10 7.55
CA GLU A 39 7.87 11.90 6.34
C GLU A 39 7.82 10.99 5.09
N ASN A 40 6.61 10.73 4.61
CA ASN A 40 6.36 10.09 3.32
C ASN A 40 5.62 11.07 2.40
N TYR A 41 6.26 11.43 1.29
CA TYR A 41 5.70 12.39 0.35
C TYR A 41 4.92 11.67 -0.74
N VAL A 42 3.65 12.06 -0.89
CA VAL A 42 2.75 11.51 -1.90
C VAL A 42 2.31 12.64 -2.81
N LYS A 43 2.53 12.44 -4.11
CA LYS A 43 2.06 13.33 -5.17
C LYS A 43 0.78 12.79 -5.78
N PHE A 44 -0.22 13.65 -5.92
CA PHE A 44 -1.53 13.27 -6.44
C PHE A 44 -1.70 13.66 -7.91
N PRO A 45 -2.57 12.96 -8.67
CA PRO A 45 -2.81 13.25 -10.09
C PRO A 45 -3.35 14.66 -10.36
N GLU A 46 -4.14 15.20 -9.44
CA GLU A 46 -4.71 16.55 -9.49
C GLU A 46 -3.70 17.68 -9.21
N GLY A 47 -2.46 17.30 -8.89
CA GLY A 47 -1.40 18.22 -8.52
C GLY A 47 -1.28 18.37 -7.01
N GLY A 48 -0.13 18.90 -6.58
CA GLY A 48 0.21 19.00 -5.16
C GLY A 48 0.92 17.75 -4.64
N GLU A 49 1.75 17.99 -3.63
CA GLU A 49 2.45 16.97 -2.86
C GLU A 49 2.12 17.21 -1.39
N SER A 50 1.95 16.14 -0.61
CA SER A 50 1.70 16.24 0.82
C SER A 50 2.43 15.13 1.56
N TYR A 51 2.77 15.39 2.81
CA TYR A 51 3.39 14.41 3.67
C TYR A 51 2.33 13.64 4.47
N PHE A 52 2.59 12.36 4.69
CA PHE A 52 1.75 11.49 5.51
C PHE A 52 2.62 10.57 6.38
N PRO A 53 2.12 10.18 7.56
CA PRO A 53 2.70 9.11 8.36
C PRO A 53 2.72 7.77 7.59
N ALA A 54 3.70 6.92 7.90
CA ALA A 54 3.90 5.65 7.19
C ALA A 54 2.70 4.70 7.29
N GLU A 55 2.03 4.68 8.44
CA GLU A 55 0.85 3.88 8.72
C GLU A 55 -0.39 4.32 7.92
N GLN A 56 -0.41 5.55 7.42
CA GLN A 56 -1.50 6.08 6.59
C GLN A 56 -1.25 5.88 5.09
N VAL A 57 -0.04 5.47 4.71
CA VAL A 57 0.35 5.26 3.32
C VAL A 57 0.42 3.77 3.03
N MET A 58 -0.59 3.27 2.34
CA MET A 58 -0.78 1.85 2.07
C MET A 58 -0.32 1.49 0.67
N MET A 59 0.37 0.37 0.52
CA MET A 59 0.69 -0.24 -0.77
C MET A 59 0.01 -1.59 -0.91
N LEU A 60 -0.10 -2.09 -2.14
CA LEU A 60 -0.55 -3.46 -2.36
C LEU A 60 0.49 -4.43 -1.81
N LYS A 61 0.03 -5.45 -1.06
CA LYS A 61 0.87 -6.59 -0.70
C LYS A 61 1.37 -7.31 -1.95
N ASP A 62 2.44 -8.09 -1.78
CA ASP A 62 2.91 -8.98 -2.83
C ASP A 62 1.78 -9.91 -3.35
N LYS A 63 1.75 -10.10 -4.68
CA LYS A 63 0.73 -10.92 -5.35
C LYS A 63 0.65 -12.33 -4.76
N GLN A 64 1.78 -12.93 -4.38
CA GLN A 64 1.84 -14.25 -3.78
C GLN A 64 1.16 -14.27 -2.41
N ALA A 65 1.28 -13.21 -1.62
CA ALA A 65 0.59 -13.11 -0.34
C ALA A 65 -0.93 -13.07 -0.53
N VAL A 66 -1.42 -12.29 -1.50
CA VAL A 66 -2.86 -12.24 -1.85
C VAL A 66 -3.36 -13.59 -2.36
N PHE A 67 -2.59 -14.26 -3.23
CA PHE A 67 -2.91 -15.59 -3.74
C PHE A 67 -2.97 -16.65 -2.62
N ASN A 68 -2.01 -16.61 -1.70
CA ASN A 68 -1.96 -17.52 -0.56
C ASN A 68 -3.19 -17.33 0.34
N ASP A 69 -3.60 -16.08 0.60
CA ASP A 69 -4.80 -15.81 1.41
C ASP A 69 -6.08 -16.31 0.72
N LEU A 70 -6.21 -16.07 -0.59
CA LEU A 70 -7.32 -16.62 -1.40
C LEU A 70 -7.37 -18.14 -1.36
N THR A 71 -6.21 -18.81 -1.42
CA THR A 71 -6.14 -20.28 -1.42
C THR A 71 -6.47 -20.86 -0.04
N ASN A 72 -5.99 -20.22 1.03
CA ASN A 72 -6.12 -20.76 2.38
C ASN A 72 -7.47 -20.40 3.03
N ASN A 73 -8.00 -19.21 2.75
CA ASN A 73 -9.16 -18.66 3.45
C ASN A 73 -10.36 -18.37 2.53
N GLY A 74 -10.21 -18.54 1.21
CA GLY A 74 -11.24 -18.17 0.23
C GLY A 74 -12.58 -18.88 0.41
N SER A 75 -12.58 -20.13 0.89
CA SER A 75 -13.83 -20.89 1.14
C SER A 75 -14.66 -20.35 2.30
N SER A 76 -14.04 -19.61 3.23
CA SER A 76 -14.71 -18.99 4.38
C SER A 76 -15.02 -17.51 4.17
N MET A 77 -14.62 -16.96 3.02
CA MET A 77 -14.74 -15.54 2.72
C MET A 77 -16.11 -15.22 2.09
N PRO A 78 -16.68 -14.03 2.34
CA PRO A 78 -17.79 -13.53 1.55
C PRO A 78 -17.45 -13.57 0.05
N LEU A 79 -18.42 -13.96 -0.77
CA LEU A 79 -18.18 -14.13 -2.22
C LEU A 79 -17.69 -12.85 -2.90
N ASP A 80 -18.19 -11.69 -2.45
CA ASP A 80 -17.82 -10.40 -3.03
C ASP A 80 -16.38 -10.01 -2.66
N ASP A 81 -15.96 -10.25 -1.42
CA ASP A 81 -14.58 -10.08 -0.96
C ASP A 81 -13.62 -10.98 -1.75
N PHE A 82 -13.99 -12.26 -1.95
CA PHE A 82 -13.19 -13.20 -2.74
C PHE A 82 -13.01 -12.70 -4.18
N LYS A 83 -14.09 -12.26 -4.82
CA LYS A 83 -14.04 -11.72 -6.19
C LYS A 83 -13.17 -10.46 -6.27
N ALA A 84 -13.29 -9.56 -5.30
CA ALA A 84 -12.51 -8.34 -5.24
C ALA A 84 -11.02 -8.65 -5.10
N MET A 85 -10.64 -9.52 -4.16
CA MET A 85 -9.25 -9.97 -3.97
C MET A 85 -8.69 -10.69 -5.20
N TYR A 86 -9.48 -11.59 -5.82
CA TYR A 86 -9.06 -12.28 -7.04
C TYR A 86 -8.83 -11.30 -8.20
N LYS A 87 -9.70 -10.28 -8.34
CA LYS A 87 -9.53 -9.23 -9.34
C LYS A 87 -8.29 -8.38 -9.08
N ILE A 88 -8.00 -8.03 -7.83
CA ILE A 88 -6.75 -7.35 -7.43
C ILE A 88 -5.54 -8.19 -7.86
N MET A 89 -5.51 -9.48 -7.55
CA MET A 89 -4.43 -10.39 -7.93
C MET A 89 -4.21 -10.43 -9.46
N LEU A 90 -5.29 -10.52 -10.24
CA LEU A 90 -5.20 -10.49 -11.71
C LEU A 90 -4.66 -9.14 -12.25
N LEU A 91 -5.00 -8.03 -11.58
CA LEU A 91 -4.49 -6.70 -11.95
C LEU A 91 -3.02 -6.54 -11.60
N GLN A 92 -2.58 -7.11 -10.47
CA GLN A 92 -1.16 -7.15 -10.10
C GLN A 92 -0.34 -7.97 -11.10
N ASP A 93 -0.89 -9.09 -11.58
CA ASP A 93 -0.23 -9.93 -12.59
C ASP A 93 -0.01 -9.18 -13.93
N ARG A 94 -0.91 -8.26 -14.29
CA ARG A 94 -0.72 -7.38 -15.46
C ARG A 94 0.41 -6.38 -15.29
N GLY A 95 0.69 -5.93 -14.07
CA GLY A 95 1.84 -5.09 -13.72
C GLY A 95 1.86 -3.65 -14.29
N THR A 96 0.86 -3.22 -15.05
CA THR A 96 0.83 -1.84 -15.58
C THR A 96 0.38 -0.84 -14.51
N SER A 97 0.86 0.40 -14.57
CA SER A 97 0.46 1.46 -13.61
C SER A 97 -1.05 1.64 -13.54
N GLN A 98 -1.75 1.58 -14.68
CA GLN A 98 -3.21 1.65 -14.70
C GLN A 98 -3.88 0.44 -14.01
N ALA A 99 -3.31 -0.76 -14.15
CA ALA A 99 -3.83 -1.94 -13.48
C ALA A 99 -3.62 -1.87 -11.96
N LEU A 100 -2.44 -1.42 -11.53
CA LEU A 100 -2.12 -1.22 -10.11
C LEU A 100 -2.97 -0.12 -9.48
N TYR A 101 -3.20 0.99 -10.19
CA TYR A 101 -4.16 2.02 -9.77
C TYR A 101 -5.56 1.42 -9.58
N SER A 102 -6.04 0.64 -10.56
CA SER A 102 -7.35 0.00 -10.49
C SER A 102 -7.43 -0.98 -9.31
N ALA A 103 -6.34 -1.68 -8.99
CA ALA A 103 -6.28 -2.60 -7.86
C ALA A 103 -6.37 -1.85 -6.52
N LEU A 104 -5.66 -0.74 -6.36
CA LEU A 104 -5.76 0.13 -5.18
C LEU A 104 -7.17 0.72 -5.04
N ALA A 105 -7.80 1.11 -6.14
CA ALA A 105 -9.17 1.63 -6.13
C ALA A 105 -10.15 0.57 -5.64
N ILE A 106 -10.01 -0.69 -6.09
CA ILE A 106 -10.83 -1.80 -5.59
C ILE A 106 -10.59 -2.01 -4.09
N ALA A 107 -9.34 -1.97 -3.62
CA ALA A 107 -9.05 -2.11 -2.19
C ALA A 107 -9.69 -0.97 -1.37
N ASN A 108 -9.66 0.25 -1.88
CA ASN A 108 -10.30 1.40 -1.26
C ASN A 108 -11.82 1.23 -1.14
N ASP A 109 -12.46 0.75 -2.21
CA ASP A 109 -13.91 0.56 -2.27
C ASP A 109 -14.41 -0.67 -1.48
N ASN A 110 -13.50 -1.54 -1.02
CA ASN A 110 -13.83 -2.78 -0.30
C ASN A 110 -13.10 -2.84 1.06
N PRO A 111 -13.61 -2.15 2.10
CA PRO A 111 -12.98 -2.10 3.42
C PRO A 111 -12.70 -3.47 4.04
N GLY A 112 -13.58 -4.46 3.80
CA GLY A 112 -13.46 -5.82 4.36
C GLY A 112 -12.23 -6.61 3.92
N ILE A 113 -11.58 -6.17 2.83
CA ILE A 113 -10.39 -6.85 2.29
C ILE A 113 -9.10 -6.03 2.44
N GLN A 114 -9.17 -4.81 2.96
CA GLN A 114 -8.01 -3.91 3.02
C GLN A 114 -6.83 -4.53 3.77
N GLU A 115 -7.06 -5.09 4.96
CA GLU A 115 -6.01 -5.75 5.75
C GLU A 115 -5.41 -6.99 5.05
N ARG A 116 -6.13 -7.56 4.08
CA ARG A 116 -5.70 -8.74 3.33
C ARG A 116 -4.84 -8.39 2.13
N VAL A 117 -5.14 -7.26 1.47
CA VAL A 117 -4.52 -6.86 0.20
C VAL A 117 -3.59 -5.67 0.30
N LEU A 118 -3.64 -4.91 1.39
CA LEU A 118 -2.81 -3.74 1.62
C LEU A 118 -1.86 -3.94 2.80
N GLU A 119 -0.72 -3.28 2.74
CA GLU A 119 0.24 -3.16 3.84
C GLU A 119 0.75 -1.72 3.94
N PRO A 120 1.03 -1.23 5.15
CA PRO A 120 1.61 0.09 5.32
C PRO A 120 3.00 0.12 4.71
N ILE A 121 3.40 1.30 4.24
CA ILE A 121 4.76 1.48 3.75
C ILE A 121 5.71 1.51 4.94
N ILE A 122 6.23 0.36 5.32
CA ILE A 122 7.23 0.29 6.39
C ILE A 122 8.57 0.72 5.76
N PRO A 123 9.13 1.88 6.11
CA PRO A 123 10.48 2.20 5.69
C PRO A 123 11.37 1.10 6.25
N THR A 124 12.14 0.44 5.38
CA THR A 124 13.06 -0.61 5.83
C THR A 124 14.07 0.03 6.77
N GLN A 125 13.86 -0.09 8.09
CA GLN A 125 14.86 0.20 9.11
C GLN A 125 15.97 -0.87 8.99
N LYS A 126 16.81 -0.76 7.96
CA LYS A 126 18.11 -1.44 7.87
C LYS A 126 19.16 -0.48 7.35
N GLN A 127 19.33 0.63 8.04
CA GLN A 127 20.62 1.30 8.09
C GLN A 127 20.96 1.57 9.55
N GLU A 128 22.10 1.01 9.97
CA GLU A 128 22.90 1.42 11.14
C GLU A 128 22.57 0.79 12.51
N LEU A 129 22.62 -0.55 12.62
CA LEU A 129 22.97 -1.20 13.91
C LEU A 129 24.19 -2.13 13.84
N SER A 130 24.87 -2.24 12.69
CA SER A 130 26.08 -3.08 12.55
C SER A 130 27.41 -2.31 12.48
N LYS A 131 27.41 -0.98 12.67
CA LYS A 131 28.67 -0.21 12.84
C LYS A 131 29.13 -0.02 14.29
N THR A 132 28.49 -0.66 15.27
CA THR A 132 28.84 -0.49 16.70
C THR A 132 29.57 -1.69 17.33
N TYR A 133 30.11 -2.60 16.53
CA TYR A 133 31.10 -3.57 17.03
C TYR A 133 32.41 -3.48 16.25
N SER A 134 32.96 -2.26 16.19
CA SER A 134 34.40 -2.07 16.14
C SER A 134 34.88 -1.77 17.55
N ARG A 135 35.19 -2.81 18.33
CA ARG A 135 36.25 -2.82 19.34
C ARG A 135 36.75 -4.25 19.51
#